data_AF-A0A940R333-F1
#
_entry.id   AF-A0A940R333-F1
#
_cell.length_a   1.000
_cell.length_b   1.000
_cell.length_c   1.000
_cell.angle_alpha   90.00
_cell.angle_beta   90.00
_cell.angle_gamma   90.00
#
_symmetry.space_group_name_H-M   'P 1'
#
loop_
_entity.id
_entity.type
_entity.pdbx_description
1 polymer ?
#
loop_
_entity_poly.entity_id
_entity_poly.type
_entity_poly.pdbx_seq_one_letter_code
_entity_poly.pdbx_strand_id
1 'polypeptide(L)'
;YSFTPNPNEGAKSSKLYGQLCYGWDVSGSVEKVQAEVDNRIQLKWLLEAYRLFPKKDSFFIIPKSGKMEECFFDKLAGNSELRLQMQKGLTEAAIRETWEPGLTAFKAIREKYLLYEE
;
A
#
# COMPACT_ATOMS: atom_id res chain seq x y z
N TYR A 1 -2.57 18.00 -2.79
CA TYR A 1 -1.62 18.54 -1.78
C TYR A 1 -0.21 18.50 -2.35
N SER A 2 0.69 19.36 -1.88
CA SER A 2 2.10 19.37 -2.31
C SER A 2 3.03 19.59 -1.12
N PHE A 3 4.20 18.97 -1.16
CA PHE A 3 5.22 19.11 -0.12
C PHE A 3 6.62 18.91 -0.71
N THR A 4 7.63 19.51 -0.08
CA THR A 4 9.04 19.33 -0.45
C THR A 4 9.77 18.66 0.70
N PRO A 5 10.21 17.39 0.58
CA PRO A 5 10.97 16.71 1.62
C PRO A 5 12.27 17.46 1.91
N ASN A 6 12.57 17.67 3.18
CA ASN A 6 13.84 18.22 3.67
C ASN A 6 14.46 17.28 4.71
N PRO A 7 15.80 17.20 4.80
CA PRO A 7 16.46 16.39 5.81
C PRO A 7 16.10 16.84 7.23
N ASN A 8 15.94 15.88 8.13
CA ASN A 8 15.77 16.08 9.57
C ASN A 8 16.51 14.97 10.33
N GLU A 9 16.45 14.99 11.66
CA GLU A 9 17.20 14.04 12.49
C GLU A 9 16.84 12.57 12.22
N GLY A 10 15.54 12.28 12.07
CA GLY A 10 15.01 10.93 11.81
C GLY A 10 15.07 10.50 10.34
N ALA A 11 15.27 11.43 9.42
CA ALA A 11 15.39 11.18 8.00
C ALA A 11 16.50 12.08 7.44
N LYS A 12 17.72 11.56 7.36
CA LYS A 12 18.91 12.25 6.79
C LYS A 12 19.13 11.96 5.30
N SER A 13 18.56 10.86 4.78
CA SER A 13 18.73 10.35 3.40
C SER A 13 17.40 9.83 2.80
N SER A 14 16.31 10.57 2.97
CA SER A 14 15.00 10.28 2.39
C SER A 14 14.97 10.39 0.86
N LYS A 15 13.93 9.78 0.28
CA LYS A 15 13.64 9.89 -1.15
C LYS A 15 13.22 11.33 -1.49
N LEU A 16 13.67 11.80 -2.66
CA LEU A 16 13.20 13.05 -3.29
C LEU A 16 13.48 14.34 -2.50
N TYR A 17 14.60 14.44 -1.78
CA TYR A 17 14.94 15.69 -1.10
C TYR A 17 15.03 16.90 -2.03
N GLY A 18 14.50 18.02 -1.54
CA GLY A 18 14.47 19.29 -2.27
C GLY A 18 13.58 19.28 -3.51
N GLN A 19 12.91 18.15 -3.80
CA GLN A 19 12.01 18.02 -4.95
C GLN A 19 10.57 18.29 -4.50
N LEU A 20 9.84 19.11 -5.27
CA LEU A 20 8.43 19.35 -5.03
C LEU A 20 7.63 18.09 -5.40
N CYS A 21 7.00 17.49 -4.40
CA CYS A 21 6.17 16.30 -4.51
C CYS A 21 4.69 16.67 -4.47
N TYR A 22 3.87 15.89 -5.17
CA TYR A 22 2.42 16.01 -5.18
C TYR A 22 1.78 14.72 -4.68
N GLY A 23 0.68 14.85 -3.93
CA GLY A 23 -0.03 13.70 -3.40
C GLY A 23 -1.24 14.10 -2.56
N TRP A 24 -1.57 13.20 -1.64
CA TRP A 24 -2.68 13.32 -0.70
C TRP A 24 -2.17 13.72 0.67
N ASP A 25 -2.94 14.57 1.36
CA ASP A 25 -2.71 14.90 2.76
C ASP A 25 -3.74 14.15 3.59
N VAL A 26 -3.26 13.18 4.36
CA VAL A 26 -4.08 12.33 5.25
C VAL A 26 -3.88 12.73 6.72
N SER A 27 -3.49 13.97 6.98
CA SER A 27 -3.34 14.51 8.32
C SER A 27 -4.64 15.11 8.87
N GLY A 28 -4.75 15.13 10.19
CA GLY A 28 -5.91 15.67 10.89
C GLY A 28 -6.09 15.07 12.27
N SER A 29 -7.27 15.27 12.85
CA SER A 29 -7.68 14.57 14.07
C SER A 29 -7.86 13.08 13.79
N VAL A 30 -7.78 12.26 14.85
CA VAL A 30 -7.95 10.81 14.76
C VAL A 30 -9.28 10.45 14.10
N GLU A 31 -10.35 11.14 14.47
CA GLU A 31 -11.72 10.91 13.98
C GLU A 31 -11.81 11.20 12.48
N LYS A 32 -11.21 12.31 12.04
CA LYS A 32 -11.19 12.69 10.61
C LYS A 32 -10.42 11.66 9.79
N VAL A 33 -9.24 11.26 10.25
CA VAL A 33 -8.40 10.29 9.54
C VAL A 33 -9.07 8.92 9.50
N GLN A 34 -9.65 8.46 10.62
CA GLN A 34 -10.40 7.19 10.68
C GLN A 34 -11.58 7.18 9.71
N ALA A 35 -12.33 8.27 9.62
CA ALA A 35 -13.42 8.40 8.65
C ALA A 35 -12.91 8.36 7.21
N GLU A 36 -11.76 8.97 6.91
CA GLU A 36 -11.17 8.98 5.56
C GLU A 36 -10.61 7.61 5.13
N VAL A 37 -10.03 6.86 6.06
CA VAL A 37 -9.48 5.51 5.80
C VAL A 37 -10.50 4.39 6.00
N ASP A 38 -11.70 4.70 6.50
CA ASP A 38 -12.81 3.74 6.64
C ASP A 38 -12.36 2.40 7.27
N ASN A 39 -11.45 2.47 8.26
CA ASN A 39 -10.85 1.33 8.96
C ASN A 39 -10.30 0.20 8.05
N ARG A 40 -9.86 0.54 6.83
CA ARG A 40 -9.35 -0.41 5.84
C ARG A 40 -7.96 0.00 5.33
N ILE A 41 -7.21 -0.98 4.83
CA ILE A 41 -6.01 -0.73 4.02
C ILE A 41 -6.42 0.09 2.79
N GLN A 42 -5.80 1.25 2.56
CA GLN A 42 -6.19 2.19 1.50
C GLN A 42 -5.53 1.87 0.17
N LEU A 43 -6.16 0.99 -0.63
CA LEU A 43 -5.69 0.66 -1.98
C LEU A 43 -5.87 1.82 -2.97
N LYS A 44 -6.89 2.66 -2.79
CA LYS A 44 -7.16 3.84 -3.66
C LYS A 44 -5.92 4.68 -3.96
N TRP A 45 -5.11 5.01 -2.96
CA TRP A 45 -3.90 5.84 -3.16
C TRP A 45 -2.78 5.07 -3.85
N LEU A 46 -2.63 3.77 -3.56
CA LEU A 46 -1.63 2.92 -4.20
C LEU A 46 -1.95 2.72 -5.69
N LEU A 47 -3.22 2.41 -6.00
CA LEU A 47 -3.70 2.25 -7.36
C LEU A 47 -3.56 3.54 -8.16
N GLU A 48 -3.94 4.67 -7.55
CA GLU A 48 -3.85 5.96 -8.21
C GLU A 48 -2.40 6.42 -8.42
N ALA A 49 -1.52 6.20 -7.43
CA ALA A 49 -0.09 6.44 -7.59
C ALA A 49 0.50 5.58 -8.72
N TYR A 50 0.13 4.29 -8.77
CA TYR A 50 0.54 3.42 -9.87
C TYR A 50 0.02 3.95 -11.21
N ARG A 51 -1.25 4.35 -11.30
CA ARG A 51 -1.89 4.90 -12.52
C ARG A 51 -1.21 6.19 -13.00
N LEU A 52 -0.87 7.09 -12.09
CA LEU A 52 -0.22 8.37 -12.41
C LEU A 52 1.26 8.23 -12.75
N PHE A 53 1.95 7.21 -12.23
CA PHE A 53 3.39 7.06 -12.44
C PHE A 53 3.70 6.74 -13.92
N PRO A 54 4.50 7.56 -14.62
CA PRO A 54 4.67 7.43 -16.07
C PRO A 54 5.50 6.19 -16.48
N LYS A 55 6.43 5.75 -15.62
CA LYS A 55 7.34 4.63 -15.90
C LYS A 55 6.89 3.36 -15.17
N LYS A 56 5.85 2.69 -15.67
CA LYS A 56 5.23 1.51 -14.98
C LYS A 56 6.25 0.45 -14.56
N ASP A 57 7.24 0.19 -15.40
CA ASP A 57 8.29 -0.83 -15.17
C ASP A 57 9.25 -0.47 -14.03
N SER A 58 9.27 0.80 -13.60
CA SER A 58 10.09 1.29 -12.49
C SER A 58 9.29 1.62 -11.24
N PHE A 59 7.98 1.37 -11.24
CA PHE A 59 7.14 1.62 -10.06
C PHE A 59 7.51 0.67 -8.91
N PHE A 60 7.70 -0.61 -9.23
CA PHE A 60 8.17 -1.61 -8.30
C PHE A 60 9.70 -1.69 -8.38
N ILE A 61 10.38 -1.62 -7.23
CA ILE A 61 11.85 -1.65 -7.17
C ILE A 61 12.34 -3.03 -7.63
N ILE A 62 13.13 -3.04 -8.69
CA ILE A 62 13.77 -4.25 -9.22
C ILE A 62 14.78 -4.77 -8.18
N PRO A 63 14.67 -6.03 -7.73
CA PRO A 63 15.62 -6.60 -6.77
C PRO A 63 16.98 -6.85 -7.43
N LYS A 64 18.03 -6.96 -6.61
CA LYS A 64 19.41 -7.21 -7.09
C LYS A 64 19.55 -8.50 -7.90
N SER A 65 18.69 -9.49 -7.65
CA SER A 65 18.65 -10.75 -8.40
C SER A 65 18.04 -10.61 -9.80
N GLY A 66 17.37 -9.50 -10.11
CA GLY A 66 16.61 -9.29 -11.34
C GLY A 66 15.27 -10.04 -11.40
N LYS A 67 14.96 -10.88 -10.41
CA LYS A 67 13.75 -11.70 -10.34
C LYS A 67 12.62 -10.96 -9.64
N MET A 68 11.59 -10.54 -10.36
CA MET A 68 10.52 -9.70 -9.80
C MET A 68 9.71 -10.38 -8.70
N GLU A 69 9.72 -11.71 -8.63
CA GLU A 69 9.10 -12.51 -7.55
C GLU A 69 9.79 -12.27 -6.21
N GLU A 70 11.03 -11.78 -6.21
CA GLU A 70 11.81 -11.46 -5.01
C GLU A 70 11.77 -9.97 -4.66
N CYS A 71 10.97 -9.17 -5.38
CA CYS A 71 10.89 -7.73 -5.14
C CYS A 71 10.36 -7.44 -3.74
N PHE A 72 10.80 -6.33 -3.16
CA PHE A 72 10.47 -6.00 -1.78
C PHE A 72 8.97 -5.68 -1.59
N PHE A 73 8.29 -5.24 -2.65
CA PHE A 73 6.84 -5.03 -2.63
C PHE A 73 6.08 -6.33 -2.36
N ASP A 74 6.42 -7.41 -3.09
CA ASP A 74 5.76 -8.71 -2.93
C ASP A 74 6.00 -9.29 -1.51
N LYS A 75 7.16 -8.99 -0.90
CA LYS A 75 7.45 -9.36 0.50
C LYS A 75 6.59 -8.62 1.51
N LEU A 76 6.31 -7.34 1.28
CA LEU A 76 5.43 -6.54 2.14
C LEU A 76 3.95 -6.93 1.94
N ALA A 77 3.55 -7.22 0.69
CA ALA A 77 2.19 -7.66 0.36
C ALA A 77 1.91 -9.12 0.77
N GLY A 78 2.96 -9.91 0.99
CA GLY A 78 2.89 -11.33 1.38
C GLY A 78 2.95 -12.31 0.20
N ASN A 79 2.77 -11.83 -1.03
CA ASN A 79 2.96 -12.57 -2.29
C ASN A 79 2.96 -11.59 -3.48
N SER A 80 3.00 -12.11 -4.71
CA SER A 80 3.00 -11.33 -5.96
C SER A 80 1.63 -10.90 -6.46
N GLU A 81 0.54 -11.40 -5.88
CA GLU A 81 -0.81 -11.28 -6.44
C GLU A 81 -1.24 -9.81 -6.56
N LEU A 82 -1.09 -9.02 -5.49
CA LEU A 82 -1.47 -7.59 -5.52
C LEU A 82 -0.74 -6.82 -6.63
N ARG A 83 0.57 -7.05 -6.80
CA ARG A 83 1.34 -6.41 -7.89
C ARG A 83 0.81 -6.79 -9.26
N LEU A 84 0.54 -8.08 -9.48
CA LEU A 84 0.02 -8.58 -10.75
C LEU A 84 -1.38 -8.03 -11.03
N GLN A 85 -2.23 -7.91 -10.01
CA GLN A 85 -3.58 -7.32 -10.12
C GLN A 85 -3.52 -5.84 -10.49
N MET A 86 -2.59 -5.08 -9.89
CA MET A 86 -2.34 -3.68 -10.25
C MET A 86 -1.89 -3.54 -11.71
N GLN A 87 -0.96 -4.40 -12.15
CA GLN A 87 -0.47 -4.41 -13.55
C GLN A 87 -1.57 -4.79 -14.55
N LYS A 88 -2.50 -5.67 -14.15
CA LYS A 88 -3.69 -6.04 -14.95
C LYS A 88 -4.79 -4.98 -14.91
N GLY A 89 -4.67 -3.95 -14.08
CA GLY A 89 -5.64 -2.87 -13.97
C GLY A 89 -6.94 -3.26 -13.28
N LEU A 90 -6.90 -4.21 -12.33
CA LEU A 90 -8.07 -4.55 -11.53
C LEU A 90 -8.53 -3.36 -10.68
N THR A 91 -9.84 -3.28 -10.46
CA THR A 91 -10.42 -2.30 -9.53
C THR A 91 -10.14 -2.70 -8.09
N GLU A 92 -10.23 -1.74 -7.17
CA GLU A 92 -10.09 -2.01 -5.73
C GLU A 92 -11.10 -3.07 -5.25
N ALA A 93 -12.34 -3.02 -5.74
CA ALA A 93 -13.36 -4.01 -5.40
C ALA A 93 -12.94 -5.43 -5.82
N ALA A 94 -12.50 -5.59 -7.07
CA ALA A 94 -12.05 -6.89 -7.59
C ALA A 94 -10.83 -7.43 -6.82
N ILE A 95 -9.88 -6.57 -6.46
CA ILE A 95 -8.73 -6.95 -5.62
C ILE A 95 -9.20 -7.47 -4.26
N ARG A 96 -10.10 -6.75 -3.58
CA ARG A 96 -10.61 -7.14 -2.27
C ARG A 96 -11.39 -8.45 -2.32
N GLU A 97 -12.19 -8.68 -3.37
CA GLU A 97 -12.88 -9.95 -3.59
C GLU A 97 -11.91 -11.14 -3.60
N THR A 98 -10.69 -10.97 -4.15
CA THR A 98 -9.69 -12.04 -4.12
C THR A 98 -9.15 -12.35 -2.72
N TRP A 99 -9.27 -11.43 -1.76
CA TRP A 99 -8.80 -11.61 -0.39
C TRP A 99 -9.86 -12.24 0.51
N GLU A 100 -11.14 -12.06 0.20
CA GLU A 100 -12.27 -12.50 1.05
C GLU A 100 -12.21 -13.99 1.45
N PRO A 101 -11.84 -14.95 0.58
CA PRO A 101 -11.72 -16.34 0.99
C PRO A 101 -10.65 -16.55 2.08
N GLY A 102 -9.49 -15.91 1.93
CA GLY A 102 -8.39 -15.99 2.90
C GLY A 102 -8.72 -15.29 4.21
N LEU A 103 -9.39 -14.12 4.14
CA LEU A 103 -9.85 -13.39 5.31
C LEU A 103 -10.91 -14.18 6.08
N THR A 104 -11.86 -14.80 5.39
CA THR A 104 -12.90 -15.65 5.99
C THR A 104 -12.27 -16.85 6.70
N ALA A 105 -11.34 -17.54 6.05
CA ALA A 105 -10.62 -18.65 6.66
C ALA A 105 -9.81 -18.22 7.89
N PHE A 106 -9.14 -17.06 7.82
CA PHE A 106 -8.37 -16.54 8.94
C PHE A 106 -9.26 -16.13 10.13
N LYS A 107 -10.42 -15.53 9.88
CA LYS A 107 -11.40 -15.20 10.94
C LYS A 107 -11.83 -16.46 11.71
N ALA A 108 -12.15 -17.55 11.03
CA ALA A 108 -12.49 -18.81 11.69
C ALA A 108 -11.32 -19.40 12.52
N ILE A 109 -10.07 -19.18 12.09
CA ILE A 109 -8.89 -19.59 12.87
C ILE A 109 -8.70 -18.68 14.09
N ARG A 110 -8.84 -17.35 13.91
CA ARG A 110 -8.55 -16.35 14.95
C ARG A 110 -9.52 -16.43 16.13
N GLU A 111 -10.76 -16.85 15.91
CA GLU A 111 -11.80 -17.02 16.94
C GLU A 111 -11.31 -17.86 18.14
N LYS A 112 -10.49 -18.88 17.90
CA LYS A 112 -9.95 -19.77 18.94
C LYS A 112 -8.99 -19.07 19.91
N TYR A 113 -8.53 -17.87 19.56
CA TYR A 113 -7.45 -17.17 20.25
C TYR A 113 -7.85 -15.74 20.67
N LEU A 114 -9.12 -15.37 20.50
CA LEU A 114 -9.61 -14.05 20.92
C LEU A 114 -9.67 -13.94 22.45
N LEU A 115 -9.13 -12.85 22.97
CA LEU A 115 -9.19 -12.49 24.40
C LEU A 115 -10.30 -11.48 24.71
N TYR A 116 -10.89 -10.90 23.65
CA TYR A 116 -11.97 -9.92 23.70
C TYR A 116 -13.02 -10.30 22.65
N GLU A 117 -14.26 -9.91 22.88
CA GLU A 117 -15.35 -10.12 21.91
C GLU A 117 -15.03 -9.45 20.57
N GLU A 118 -15.58 -10.02 19.48
CA GLU A 118 -15.52 -9.43 18.14
C GLU A 118 -16.44 -8.22 18.00
#